data_AF-A0A6L8T3N8-F1
#
_entry.id   AF-A0A6L8T3N8-F1
#
_cell.length_a   1.000
_cell.length_b   1.000
_cell.length_c   1.000
_cell.angle_alpha   90.00
_cell.angle_beta   90.00
_cell.angle_gamma   90.00
#
_symmetry.space_group_name_H-M   'P 1'
#
loop_
_entity.id
_entity.type
_entity.pdbx_description
1 polymer ?
#
loop_
_entity_poly.entity_id
_entity_poly.type
_entity_poly.pdbx_seq_one_letter_code
_entity_poly.pdbx_strand_id
1 'polypeptide(L)'
;MEIDYAVYSLSDEFYEKYPNPPYKELLKKKERRYACLLIQSHYGYFICIPYRTEISHKYAYHFRKSSRSQKHRSGLDYTKIAIIKDIS
;
A
#
# COMPACT_ATOMS: atom_id res chain seq x y z
N MET A 1 -11.03 20.50 4.45
CA MET A 1 -10.31 19.88 3.33
C MET A 1 -10.79 18.45 3.25
N GLU A 2 -11.49 18.13 2.18
CA GLU A 2 -11.87 16.76 1.86
C GLU A 2 -10.61 16.05 1.35
N ILE A 3 -10.32 14.87 1.89
CA ILE A 3 -9.19 14.06 1.46
C ILE A 3 -9.75 13.05 0.47
N ASP A 4 -9.37 13.18 -0.81
CA ASP A 4 -9.75 12.20 -1.82
C ASP A 4 -8.97 10.91 -1.60
N TYR A 5 -9.70 9.79 -1.54
CA TYR A 5 -9.12 8.47 -1.39
C TYR A 5 -9.77 7.46 -2.33
N ALA A 6 -8.98 6.45 -2.70
CA ALA A 6 -9.43 5.36 -3.54
C ALA A 6 -8.65 4.07 -3.23
N VAL A 7 -9.14 2.94 -3.75
CA VAL A 7 -8.43 1.66 -3.65
C VAL A 7 -7.92 1.29 -5.04
N TYR A 8 -6.61 1.24 -5.19
CA TYR A 8 -5.93 0.91 -6.45
C TYR A 8 -4.81 -0.10 -6.23
N SER A 9 -4.31 -0.70 -7.30
CA SER A 9 -3.08 -1.50 -7.28
C SER A 9 -2.01 -0.80 -8.11
N LEU A 10 -0.75 -0.90 -7.69
CA LEU A 10 0.38 -0.40 -8.48
C LEU A 10 0.50 -1.20 -9.80
N SER A 11 0.76 -0.50 -10.90
CA SER A 11 0.92 -1.11 -12.24
C SER A 11 2.22 -1.91 -12.34
N ASP A 12 2.31 -2.79 -13.32
CA ASP A 12 3.56 -3.52 -13.59
C ASP A 12 4.68 -2.56 -14.02
N GLU A 13 4.35 -1.54 -14.83
CA GLU A 13 5.25 -0.46 -15.23
C GLU A 13 5.86 0.27 -14.02
N PHE A 14 5.08 0.52 -12.97
CA PHE A 14 5.60 1.08 -11.72
C PHE A 14 6.69 0.17 -11.11
N TYR A 15 6.49 -1.14 -11.07
CA TYR A 15 7.47 -2.10 -10.53
C TYR A 15 8.67 -2.34 -11.45
N GLU A 16 8.59 -1.95 -12.71
CA GLU A 16 9.71 -1.94 -13.66
C GLU A 16 10.53 -0.66 -13.48
N LYS A 17 9.88 0.50 -13.36
CA LYS A 17 10.50 1.80 -13.05
C LYS A 17 11.20 1.82 -11.69
N TYR A 18 10.63 1.13 -10.70
CA TYR A 18 11.17 1.03 -9.34
C TYR A 18 11.52 -0.43 -8.98
N PRO A 19 12.64 -0.97 -9.49
CA PRO A 19 13.02 -2.36 -9.28
C PRO A 19 13.52 -2.61 -7.85
N ASN A 20 13.42 -3.85 -7.41
CA ASN A 20 14.06 -4.33 -6.19
C ASN A 20 15.20 -5.28 -6.58
N PRO A 21 16.47 -4.95 -6.27
CA PRO A 21 16.98 -3.73 -5.63
C PRO A 21 16.95 -2.47 -6.55
N PRO A 22 17.00 -1.24 -5.97
CA PRO A 22 17.24 -0.91 -4.56
C PRO A 22 15.98 -0.85 -3.68
N TYR A 23 14.78 -0.82 -4.25
CA TYR A 23 13.54 -0.55 -3.51
C TYR A 23 12.98 -1.82 -2.84
N LYS A 24 13.66 -2.31 -1.80
CA LYS A 24 13.33 -3.57 -1.09
C LYS A 24 12.01 -3.52 -0.33
N GLU A 25 11.54 -2.33 -0.02
CA GLU A 25 10.30 -2.07 0.68
C GLU A 25 9.09 -2.28 -0.24
N LEU A 26 9.23 -2.10 -1.55
CA LEU A 26 8.14 -2.27 -2.50
C LEU A 26 7.73 -3.74 -2.60
N LEU A 27 6.42 -3.98 -2.48
CA LEU A 27 5.85 -5.33 -2.47
C LEU A 27 5.71 -5.88 -3.89
N LYS A 28 6.73 -6.57 -4.39
CA LYS A 28 6.70 -7.23 -5.72
C LYS A 28 6.37 -8.71 -5.61
N LYS A 29 5.09 -9.07 -5.53
CA LYS A 29 4.64 -10.47 -5.77
C LYS A 29 3.85 -10.50 -7.08
N LYS A 30 4.45 -11.02 -8.16
CA LYS A 30 3.83 -11.08 -9.50
C LYS A 30 2.45 -11.76 -9.47
N GLU A 31 2.32 -12.81 -8.66
CA GLU A 31 1.08 -13.57 -8.49
C GLU A 31 0.06 -12.89 -7.57
N ARG A 32 0.45 -11.82 -6.87
CA ARG A 32 -0.40 -11.13 -5.89
C ARG A 32 -0.08 -9.65 -5.84
N ARG A 33 -0.69 -8.90 -6.76
CA ARG A 33 -0.73 -7.42 -6.65
C ARG A 33 -1.40 -7.04 -5.33
N TYR A 34 -0.82 -6.06 -4.66
CA TYR A 34 -1.38 -5.53 -3.41
C TYR A 34 -2.30 -4.37 -3.76
N ALA A 35 -3.55 -4.48 -3.29
CA ALA A 35 -4.42 -3.31 -3.22
C ALA A 35 -3.80 -2.33 -2.21
N CYS A 36 -3.88 -1.05 -2.53
CA CYS A 36 -3.39 0.06 -1.74
C CYS A 36 -4.54 1.04 -1.49
N LEU A 37 -4.61 1.55 -0.27
CA LEU A 37 -5.32 2.78 0.01
C LEU A 37 -4.48 3.92 -0.60
N LEU A 38 -5.03 4.54 -1.63
CA LEU A 38 -4.46 5.71 -2.28
C LEU A 38 -5.07 6.95 -1.64
N ILE A 39 -4.22 7.87 -1.20
CA ILE A 39 -4.63 9.17 -0.66
C ILE A 39 -4.00 10.25 -1.52
N GLN A 40 -4.82 11.14 -2.07
CA GLN A 40 -4.33 12.31 -2.77
C GLN A 40 -4.01 13.41 -1.76
N SER A 41 -2.74 13.79 -1.71
CA SER A 41 -2.30 14.91 -0.88
C SER A 41 -2.52 16.23 -1.60
N HIS A 42 -2.90 17.28 -0.86
CA HIS A 42 -2.93 18.65 -1.39
C HIS A 42 -1.54 19.20 -1.76
N TYR A 43 -0.48 18.50 -1.39
CA TYR A 43 0.91 18.83 -1.75
C TYR A 43 1.37 18.27 -3.11
N GLY A 44 0.46 17.69 -3.90
CA GLY A 44 0.78 17.19 -5.26
C GLY A 44 1.54 15.86 -5.29
N TYR A 45 1.29 14.99 -4.31
CA TYR A 45 1.77 13.61 -4.30
C TYR A 45 0.69 12.66 -3.80
N PHE A 46 0.83 11.38 -4.11
CA PHE A 46 -0.01 10.32 -3.60
C PHE A 46 0.69 9.55 -2.48
N ILE A 47 -0.09 9.13 -1.49
CA ILE A 47 0.33 8.17 -0.47
C ILE A 47 -0.37 6.85 -0.74
N CYS A 48 0.41 5.79 -0.99
CA CYS A 48 -0.07 4.44 -1.22
C CYS A 48 0.22 3.57 0.00
N ILE A 49 -0.81 3.11 0.69
CA ILE A 49 -0.66 2.23 1.86
C ILE A 49 -1.21 0.83 1.53
N PRO A 50 -0.38 -0.22 1.51
CA PRO A 50 -0.84 -1.54 1.07
C PRO A 50 -1.70 -2.23 2.13
N TYR A 51 -2.78 -2.86 1.66
CA TYR A 51 -3.56 -3.83 2.43
C TYR A 51 -2.78 -5.15 2.52
N ARG A 52 -2.55 -5.64 3.74
CA ARG A 52 -1.91 -6.94 3.98
C ARG A 52 -2.76 -7.84 4.87
N THR A 53 -2.59 -9.14 4.68
CA THR A 53 -3.35 -10.17 5.42
C THR A 53 -2.68 -10.55 6.73
N GLU A 54 -1.35 -10.69 6.72
CA GLU A 54 -0.57 -11.12 7.89
C GLU A 54 0.47 -10.07 8.20
N ILE A 55 0.16 -9.24 9.18
CA ILE A 55 1.07 -8.23 9.70
C ILE A 55 1.42 -8.62 11.15
N SER A 56 2.68 -8.95 11.41
CA SER A 56 3.13 -9.33 12.75
C SER A 56 3.61 -8.14 13.60
N HIS A 57 4.04 -7.05 12.95
CA HIS A 57 4.59 -5.87 13.63
C HIS A 57 3.51 -4.85 14.04
N LYS A 58 3.92 -3.91 14.91
CA LYS A 58 3.06 -2.83 15.44
C LYS A 58 2.90 -1.63 14.51
N TYR A 59 3.76 -1.48 13.50
CA TYR A 59 3.75 -0.36 12.56
C TYR A 59 2.69 -0.52 11.45
N ALA A 60 1.43 -0.69 11.86
CA ALA A 60 0.32 -0.91 10.95
C ALA A 60 -1.01 -0.54 11.63
N TYR A 61 -2.01 -0.19 10.83
CA TYR A 61 -3.39 -0.14 11.27
C TYR A 61 -4.03 -1.51 11.11
N HIS A 62 -4.23 -2.21 12.23
CA HIS A 62 -4.89 -3.51 12.25
C HIS A 62 -6.41 -3.36 12.20
N PHE A 63 -7.03 -3.98 11.21
CA PHE A 63 -8.48 -4.07 11.15
C PHE A 63 -9.00 -4.96 12.28
N ARG A 64 -10.21 -4.67 12.77
CA ARG A 64 -10.82 -5.41 13.89
C ARG A 64 -12.23 -5.94 13.62
N LYS A 65 -12.89 -5.43 12.59
CA LYS A 65 -14.31 -5.68 12.32
C LYS A 65 -14.59 -6.38 10.99
N SER A 66 -13.57 -6.58 10.14
CA SER A 66 -13.76 -7.29 8.88
C SER A 66 -13.75 -8.80 9.11
N SER A 67 -14.45 -9.57 8.27
CA SER A 67 -14.42 -11.04 8.33
C SER A 67 -13.00 -11.59 8.25
N ARG A 68 -12.11 -10.89 7.52
CA ARG A 68 -10.70 -11.25 7.41
C ARG A 68 -9.93 -11.01 8.71
N SER A 69 -10.17 -9.90 9.40
CA SER A 69 -9.46 -9.59 10.65
C SER A 69 -9.80 -10.51 11.81
N GLN A 70 -10.92 -11.24 11.73
CA GLN A 70 -11.27 -12.24 12.75
C GLN A 70 -10.40 -13.50 12.68
N LYS A 71 -9.76 -13.76 11.53
CA LYS A 71 -8.92 -14.95 11.30
C LYS A 71 -7.44 -14.62 11.07
N HIS A 72 -7.16 -13.40 10.64
CA HIS A 72 -5.83 -12.98 10.20
C HIS A 72 -5.48 -11.62 10.78
N ARG A 73 -4.18 -11.32 10.90
CA ARG A 73 -3.69 -10.01 11.36
C ARG A 73 -3.68 -8.99 10.22
N SER A 74 -4.85 -8.78 9.62
CA SER A 74 -4.99 -7.95 8.43
C SER A 74 -5.04 -6.47 8.76
N GLY A 75 -4.46 -5.64 7.89
CA GLY A 75 -4.38 -4.21 8.12
C GLY A 75 -3.73 -3.44 6.98
N LEU A 76 -3.52 -2.14 7.22
CA LEU A 76 -2.71 -1.24 6.40
C LEU A 76 -1.28 -1.22 6.94
N ASP A 77 -0.31 -1.64 6.13
CA ASP A 77 1.09 -1.77 6.54
C ASP A 77 1.89 -0.48 6.29
N TYR A 78 2.27 0.21 7.35
CA TYR A 78 2.97 1.49 7.26
C TYR A 78 4.46 1.36 6.88
N THR A 79 5.04 0.17 7.06
CA THR A 79 6.45 -0.10 6.68
C THR A 79 6.64 -0.28 5.18
N LYS A 80 5.53 -0.31 4.43
CA LYS A 80 5.46 -0.59 3.00
C LYS A 80 4.80 0.54 2.21
N ILE A 81 4.69 1.72 2.82
CA ILE A 81 4.12 2.91 2.17
C ILE A 81 4.99 3.31 0.99
N ALA A 82 4.36 3.67 -0.12
CA ALA A 82 5.00 4.37 -1.23
C ALA A 82 4.46 5.81 -1.31
N ILE A 83 5.35 6.79 -1.39
CA ILE A 83 5.02 8.19 -1.66
C ILE A 83 5.36 8.45 -3.11
N ILE A 84 4.34 8.73 -3.92
CA ILE A 84 4.45 8.82 -5.37
C ILE A 84 4.16 10.24 -5.78
N LYS A 85 5.19 10.95 -6.22
CA LYS A 85 5.04 12.28 -6.85
C LYS A 85 4.92 12.19 -8.37
N ASP A 86 5.48 11.13 -8.94
CA ASP A 86 5.60 10.96 -10.38
C ASP A 86 4.45 10.06 -10.89
N ILE A 87 3.47 10.70 -11.53
CA ILE A 87 2.28 10.07 -12.13
C ILE A 87 2.43 9.99 -13.66
N SER A 88 3.61 10.39 -14.18
CA SER A 88 3.92 10.38 -15.61
C SER A 88 4.46 9.05 -16.09
#